data_AF-N6T4Q2-F1
#
_entry.id   AF-N6T4Q2-F1
#
_cell.length_a   1.000
_cell.length_b   1.000
_cell.length_c   1.000
_cell.angle_alpha   90.00
_cell.angle_beta   90.00
_cell.angle_gamma   90.00
#
_symmetry.space_group_name_H-M   'P 1'
#
loop_
_entity.id
_entity.type
_entity.pdbx_description
1 polymer ?
#
loop_
_entity_poly.entity_id
_entity_poly.type
_entity_poly.pdbx_seq_one_letter_code
_entity_poly.pdbx_strand_id
1 'polypeptide(L)'
;MHVHELPADKLKAREVVLIDIANDAVNTADYKADEDPTKFKSQKTGRGPLQGPDWREKINPVMTCYKLVTVEFKWFGLQTRVESFIQKCERRLFTNFHRQVFCWMDRWHGLTMDDIRRIEEKTKEELEALRRTGEARGMRAESD
;
A
#
# COMPACT_ATOMS: atom_id res chain seq x y z
N MET A 1 -3.80 -10.84 17.24
CA MET A 1 -3.37 -11.89 16.28
C MET A 1 -1.84 -11.94 16.22
N HIS A 2 -1.26 -13.13 16.18
CA HIS A 2 0.19 -13.37 16.27
C HIS A 2 0.67 -14.22 15.07
N VAL A 3 0.34 -13.79 13.86
CA VAL A 3 0.58 -14.58 12.63
C VAL A 3 2.05 -14.74 12.25
N HIS A 4 2.92 -13.88 12.78
CA HIS A 4 4.37 -13.88 12.50
C HIS A 4 5.20 -14.56 13.59
N GLU A 5 4.56 -15.14 14.61
CA GLU A 5 5.23 -15.93 15.66
C GLU A 5 6.41 -15.23 16.36
N LEU A 6 6.37 -13.89 16.43
CA LEU A 6 7.32 -13.07 17.20
C LEU A 6 7.55 -13.55 18.64
N PRO A 7 8.79 -13.47 19.14
CA PRO A 7 9.08 -13.57 20.57
C PRO A 7 8.21 -12.61 21.42
N ALA A 8 7.93 -13.00 22.67
CA ALA A 8 6.97 -12.30 23.53
C ALA A 8 7.32 -10.83 23.79
N ASP A 9 8.61 -10.50 23.90
CA ASP A 9 9.13 -9.14 24.05
C ASP A 9 8.83 -8.27 22.82
N LYS A 10 9.12 -8.78 21.61
CA LYS A 10 8.81 -8.07 20.35
C LYS A 10 7.31 -7.97 20.10
N LEU A 11 6.55 -9.00 20.46
CA LEU A 11 5.10 -9.01 20.32
C LEU A 11 4.46 -7.91 21.19
N LYS A 12 4.96 -7.74 22.43
CA LYS A 12 4.49 -6.70 23.35
C LYS A 12 4.87 -5.29 22.90
N ALA A 13 6.04 -5.12 22.28
CA ALA A 13 6.51 -3.82 21.78
C ALA A 13 5.85 -3.38 20.46
N ARG A 14 5.20 -4.31 19.74
CA ARG A 14 4.59 -4.03 18.44
C ARG A 14 3.31 -3.21 18.57
N GLU A 15 3.15 -2.23 17.69
CA GLU A 15 1.88 -1.59 17.40
C GLU A 15 1.12 -2.31 16.27
N VAL A 16 -0.18 -2.50 16.42
CA VAL A 16 -1.04 -3.03 15.35
C VAL A 16 -1.82 -1.88 14.74
N VAL A 17 -1.48 -1.54 13.49
CA VAL A 17 -2.17 -0.52 12.71
C VAL A 17 -3.04 -1.20 11.66
N LEU A 18 -4.34 -0.91 11.69
CA LEU A 18 -5.26 -1.31 10.63
C LEU A 18 -5.28 -0.23 9.56
N ILE A 19 -5.19 -0.62 8.30
CA ILE A 19 -5.34 0.28 7.15
C ILE A 19 -6.73 0.05 6.55
N ASP A 20 -7.51 1.13 6.45
CA ASP A 20 -8.80 1.15 5.76
C ASP A 20 -8.69 1.87 4.42
N ILE A 21 -8.61 1.10 3.34
CA ILE A 21 -8.46 1.68 1.99
C ILE A 21 -9.67 2.52 1.56
N ALA A 22 -10.84 2.36 2.18
CA ALA A 22 -12.03 3.14 1.88
C ALA A 22 -12.14 4.38 2.77
N ASN A 23 -11.84 4.24 4.07
CA ASN A 23 -12.17 5.26 5.08
C ASN A 23 -10.98 5.99 5.69
N ASP A 24 -9.75 5.49 5.56
CA ASP A 24 -8.58 6.21 6.09
C ASP A 24 -8.37 7.52 5.31
N ALA A 25 -7.98 8.57 6.03
CA ALA A 25 -7.62 9.83 5.41
C ALA A 25 -6.40 9.66 4.48
N VAL A 26 -6.48 10.24 3.29
CA VAL A 26 -5.41 10.28 2.29
C VAL A 26 -4.95 11.72 2.14
N ASN A 27 -3.64 11.95 2.11
CA ASN A 27 -3.09 13.28 1.89
C ASN A 27 -3.61 13.85 0.57
N THR A 28 -4.00 15.13 0.55
CA THR A 28 -4.53 15.78 -0.65
C THR A 28 -3.60 15.67 -1.86
N ALA A 29 -2.28 15.68 -1.63
CA ALA A 29 -1.27 15.52 -2.67
C ALA A 29 -1.22 14.11 -3.30
N ASP A 30 -1.71 13.08 -2.59
CA ASP A 30 -1.76 11.70 -3.09
C ASP A 30 -3.12 11.32 -3.65
N TYR A 31 -4.18 12.06 -3.28
CA TYR A 31 -5.53 11.70 -3.65
C TYR A 31 -5.75 11.82 -5.16
N LYS A 32 -6.21 10.72 -5.77
CA LYS A 32 -6.72 10.70 -7.14
C LYS A 32 -8.06 10.01 -7.17
N ALA A 33 -9.01 10.60 -7.90
CA ALA A 33 -10.39 10.09 -7.95
C ALA A 33 -10.49 8.71 -8.61
N ASP A 34 -9.62 8.40 -9.56
CA ASP A 34 -9.53 7.09 -10.24
C ASP A 34 -8.81 6.03 -9.40
N GLU A 35 -8.21 6.43 -8.27
CA GLU A 35 -7.58 5.55 -7.27
C GLU A 35 -8.39 5.58 -5.95
N ASP A 36 -9.70 5.88 -6.02
CA ASP A 36 -10.60 5.94 -4.87
C ASP A 36 -11.54 4.71 -4.79
N PRO A 37 -11.32 3.78 -3.85
CA PRO A 37 -12.16 2.58 -3.72
C PRO A 37 -13.62 2.88 -3.41
N THR A 38 -13.93 4.05 -2.86
CA THR A 38 -15.32 4.48 -2.58
C THR A 38 -16.07 4.91 -3.84
N LYS A 39 -15.35 5.09 -4.96
CA LYS A 39 -15.89 5.51 -6.26
C LYS A 39 -15.72 4.44 -7.34
N PHE A 40 -14.76 3.53 -7.16
CA PHE A 40 -14.46 2.49 -8.14
C PHE A 40 -15.42 1.29 -8.03
N LYS A 41 -15.97 0.87 -9.17
CA LYS A 41 -16.66 -0.41 -9.33
C LYS A 41 -16.08 -1.18 -10.51
N SER A 42 -15.58 -2.38 -10.24
CA SER A 42 -15.01 -3.27 -11.24
C SER A 42 -16.08 -3.72 -12.23
N GLN A 43 -15.81 -3.56 -13.53
CA GLN A 43 -16.68 -4.06 -14.59
C GLN A 43 -16.47 -5.56 -14.83
N LYS A 44 -15.29 -6.10 -14.52
CA LYS A 44 -15.00 -7.54 -14.68
C LYS A 44 -15.55 -8.41 -13.55
N THR A 45 -15.61 -7.88 -12.34
CA THR A 45 -15.94 -8.67 -11.12
C THR A 45 -17.18 -8.17 -10.38
N GLY A 46 -17.65 -6.96 -10.70
CA GLY A 46 -18.76 -6.30 -9.99
C GLY A 46 -18.40 -5.77 -8.60
N ARG A 47 -17.17 -5.96 -8.10
CA ARG A 47 -16.75 -5.51 -6.77
C ARG A 47 -16.65 -3.99 -6.68
N GLY A 48 -16.97 -3.47 -5.50
CA GLY A 48 -17.02 -2.04 -5.23
C GLY A 48 -18.33 -1.39 -5.70
N PRO A 49 -18.54 -0.10 -5.40
CA PRO A 49 -17.69 0.73 -4.54
C PRO A 49 -17.68 0.28 -3.08
N LEU A 50 -16.59 0.54 -2.38
CA LEU A 50 -16.48 0.27 -0.94
C LEU A 50 -17.12 1.43 -0.17
N GLN A 51 -18.24 1.19 0.50
CA GLN A 51 -19.03 2.24 1.16
C GLN A 51 -19.33 1.90 2.61
N GLY A 52 -19.21 2.92 3.47
CA GLY A 52 -19.49 2.83 4.89
C GLY A 52 -18.36 2.23 5.72
N PRO A 53 -18.43 2.36 7.05
CA PRO A 53 -17.42 1.81 7.98
C PRO A 53 -17.42 0.27 8.00
N ASP A 54 -18.53 -0.35 7.60
CA ASP A 54 -18.78 -1.79 7.63
C ASP A 54 -18.60 -2.46 6.26
N TRP A 55 -17.97 -1.80 5.28
CA TRP A 55 -17.78 -2.34 3.92
C TRP A 55 -17.14 -3.74 3.92
N ARG A 56 -16.25 -4.01 4.89
CA ARG A 56 -15.54 -5.30 5.04
C ARG A 56 -16.48 -6.49 5.28
N GLU A 57 -17.63 -6.26 5.91
CA GLU A 57 -18.63 -7.29 6.22
C GLU A 57 -19.56 -7.57 5.02
N LYS A 58 -19.61 -6.63 4.07
CA LYS A 58 -20.54 -6.64 2.93
C LYS A 58 -19.93 -7.20 1.65
N ILE A 59 -18.63 -7.50 1.65
CA ILE A 59 -17.91 -7.94 0.45
C ILE A 59 -17.39 -9.36 0.61
N ASN A 60 -17.33 -10.10 -0.50
CA ASN A 60 -16.71 -11.42 -0.58
C ASN A 60 -16.16 -11.65 -1.99
N PRO A 61 -14.98 -12.29 -2.14
CA PRO A 61 -14.03 -12.69 -1.10
C PRO A 61 -13.26 -11.52 -0.48
N VAL A 62 -12.81 -11.74 0.75
CA VAL A 62 -11.93 -10.85 1.52
C VAL A 62 -10.67 -11.60 1.92
N MET A 63 -9.56 -10.87 1.98
CA MET A 63 -8.29 -11.35 2.53
C MET A 63 -7.68 -10.26 3.42
N THR A 64 -6.73 -10.62 4.26
CA THR A 64 -5.95 -9.65 5.05
C THR A 64 -4.46 -9.88 4.87
N CYS A 65 -3.71 -8.81 4.56
CA CYS A 65 -2.25 -8.85 4.46
C CYS A 65 -1.66 -8.34 5.78
N TYR A 66 -0.99 -9.21 6.53
CA TYR A 66 -0.29 -8.83 7.75
C TYR A 66 1.16 -8.46 7.40
N LYS A 67 1.42 -7.17 7.18
CA LYS A 67 2.78 -6.66 6.93
C LYS A 67 3.45 -6.30 8.26
N LEU A 68 4.45 -7.08 8.67
CA LEU A 68 5.29 -6.75 9.81
C LEU A 68 6.43 -5.83 9.35
N VAL A 69 6.45 -4.60 9.85
CA VAL A 69 7.49 -3.62 9.53
C VAL A 69 8.38 -3.42 10.74
N THR A 70 9.68 -3.64 10.57
CA THR A 70 10.72 -3.34 11.57
C THR A 70 11.66 -2.32 10.96
N VAL A 71 11.90 -1.22 11.67
CA VAL A 71 12.82 -0.16 11.27
C VAL A 71 13.90 -0.06 12.34
N GLU A 72 15.15 0.01 11.91
CA GLU A 72 16.30 0.20 12.78
C GLU A 72 17.17 1.33 12.20
N PHE A 73 17.36 2.40 12.97
CA PHE A 73 18.20 3.53 12.56
C PHE A 73 19.10 3.99 13.70
N LYS A 74 20.33 3.49 13.72
CA LYS A 74 21.30 3.74 14.80
C LYS A 74 22.11 5.02 14.57
N TRP A 75 21.52 6.16 14.93
CA TRP A 75 22.22 7.45 14.95
C TRP A 75 21.85 8.22 16.22
N PHE A 76 22.87 8.54 17.02
CA PHE A 76 22.71 9.33 18.25
C PHE A 76 21.98 10.66 17.99
N GLY A 77 20.90 10.89 18.75
CA GLY A 77 20.08 12.11 18.64
C GLY A 77 19.05 12.11 17.50
N LEU A 78 19.07 11.14 16.58
CA LEU A 78 18.14 11.08 15.43
C LEU A 78 17.30 9.79 15.37
N GLN A 79 17.69 8.73 16.08
CA GLN A 79 17.05 7.41 16.01
C GLN A 79 15.51 7.46 16.04
N THR A 80 14.92 7.90 17.14
CA THR A 80 13.45 7.88 17.33
C THR A 80 12.71 8.69 16.26
N ARG A 81 13.26 9.85 15.88
CA ARG A 81 12.63 10.74 14.88
C ARG A 81 12.61 10.07 13.51
N VAL A 82 13.75 9.52 13.08
CA VAL A 82 13.88 8.89 11.75
C VAL A 82 13.11 7.58 11.69
N GLU A 83 13.15 6.74 12.73
CA GLU A 83 12.36 5.50 12.78
C GLU A 83 10.86 5.79 12.71
N SER A 84 10.38 6.78 13.47
CA SER A 84 8.98 7.19 13.43
C SER A 84 8.57 7.76 12.08
N PHE A 85 9.46 8.54 11.44
CA PHE A 85 9.23 9.09 10.10
C PHE A 85 9.09 7.97 9.06
N ILE A 86 9.99 6.98 9.06
CA ILE A 86 9.92 5.84 8.13
C ILE A 86 8.63 5.05 8.33
N GLN A 87 8.22 4.79 9.59
CA GLN A 87 6.96 4.10 9.87
C GLN A 87 5.74 4.85 9.31
N LYS A 88 5.73 6.19 9.40
CA LYS A 88 4.67 7.01 8.78
C LYS A 88 4.70 6.92 7.25
N CYS A 89 5.87 6.94 6.64
CA CYS A 89 6.03 6.75 5.19
C CYS A 89 5.53 5.38 4.73
N GLU A 90 5.85 4.30 5.46
CA GLU A 90 5.36 2.95 5.16
C GLU A 90 3.84 2.86 5.26
N ARG A 91 3.24 3.45 6.30
CA ARG A 91 1.77 3.52 6.42
C ARG A 91 1.15 4.25 5.22
N ARG A 92 1.67 5.43 4.86
CA ARG A 92 1.21 6.22 3.70
C ARG A 92 1.34 5.42 2.40
N LEU A 93 2.49 4.75 2.19
CA LEU A 93 2.75 3.90 1.04
C LEU A 93 1.74 2.76 0.95
N PHE A 94 1.53 2.01 2.03
CA PHE A 94 0.59 0.89 2.03
C PHE A 94 -0.86 1.34 1.82
N THR A 95 -1.29 2.46 2.39
CA THR A 95 -2.63 3.00 2.14
C THR A 95 -2.83 3.30 0.66
N ASN A 96 -1.93 4.07 0.05
CA ASN A 96 -2.05 4.46 -1.36
C ASN A 96 -1.90 3.26 -2.31
N PHE A 97 -0.95 2.37 -2.04
CA PHE A 97 -0.72 1.17 -2.83
C PHE A 97 -1.95 0.25 -2.87
N HIS A 98 -2.57 -0.06 -1.72
CA HIS A 98 -3.72 -0.98 -1.72
C HIS A 98 -4.98 -0.34 -2.29
N ARG A 99 -5.13 0.99 -2.20
CA ARG A 99 -6.17 1.73 -2.94
C ARG A 99 -6.00 1.54 -4.45
N GLN A 100 -4.79 1.73 -4.97
CA GLN A 100 -4.47 1.50 -6.38
C GLN A 100 -4.71 0.05 -6.80
N VAL A 101 -4.24 -0.93 -6.01
CA VAL A 101 -4.46 -2.36 -6.29
C VAL A 101 -5.94 -2.67 -6.45
N PHE A 102 -6.80 -2.13 -5.58
CA PHE A 102 -8.25 -2.32 -5.69
C PHE A 102 -8.84 -1.63 -6.92
N CYS A 103 -8.51 -0.36 -7.15
CA CYS A 103 -9.05 0.41 -8.27
C CYS A 103 -8.52 -0.03 -9.64
N TRP A 104 -7.39 -0.73 -9.68
CA TRP A 104 -6.83 -1.30 -10.91
C TRP A 104 -7.19 -2.77 -11.10
N MET A 105 -8.15 -3.29 -10.33
CA MET A 105 -8.61 -4.68 -10.42
C MET A 105 -8.90 -5.13 -11.85
N ASP A 106 -9.57 -4.30 -12.64
CA ASP A 106 -9.91 -4.66 -14.02
C ASP A 106 -8.67 -4.80 -14.92
N ARG A 107 -7.52 -4.22 -14.55
CA ARG A 107 -6.27 -4.33 -15.31
C ARG A 107 -5.53 -5.64 -15.04
N TRP A 108 -5.52 -6.11 -13.80
CA TRP A 108 -4.79 -7.32 -13.42
C TRP A 108 -5.68 -8.57 -13.30
N HIS A 109 -6.99 -8.42 -13.11
CA HIS A 109 -7.90 -9.56 -13.00
C HIS A 109 -7.97 -10.34 -14.31
N GLY A 110 -7.62 -11.63 -14.22
CA GLY A 110 -7.52 -12.55 -15.35
C GLY A 110 -6.11 -12.69 -15.93
N LEU A 111 -5.11 -11.95 -15.44
CA LEU A 111 -3.72 -12.19 -15.83
C LEU A 111 -3.22 -13.52 -15.25
N THR A 112 -2.49 -14.26 -16.08
CA THR A 112 -1.74 -15.44 -15.66
C THR A 112 -0.40 -15.05 -15.08
N MET A 113 0.25 -15.96 -14.34
CA MET A 113 1.61 -15.71 -13.83
C MET A 113 2.63 -15.48 -14.94
N ASP A 114 2.43 -16.09 -16.12
CA ASP A 114 3.31 -15.84 -17.28
C ASP A 114 3.09 -14.46 -17.88
N ASP A 115 1.87 -13.92 -17.83
CA ASP A 115 1.62 -12.52 -18.19
C ASP A 115 2.33 -11.56 -17.23
N ILE A 116 2.27 -11.86 -15.92
CA ILE A 116 2.96 -11.07 -14.90
C ILE A 116 4.47 -11.05 -15.14
N ARG A 117 5.09 -12.21 -15.40
CA ARG A 117 6.54 -12.30 -15.70
C ARG A 117 6.95 -11.46 -16.91
N ARG A 118 6.15 -11.47 -17.99
CA ARG A 118 6.43 -10.62 -19.17
C ARG A 118 6.28 -9.14 -18.86
N ILE A 119 5.30 -8.77 -18.04
CA ILE A 119 5.11 -7.38 -17.59
C ILE A 119 6.28 -6.93 -16.71
N GLU A 120 6.76 -7.78 -15.80
CA GLU A 120 7.91 -7.50 -14.94
C GLU A 120 9.18 -7.25 -15.77
N GLU A 121 9.45 -8.10 -16.76
CA GLU A 121 10.62 -7.95 -17.65
C GLU A 121 10.56 -6.65 -18.44
N LYS A 122 9.43 -6.34 -19.08
CA LYS A 122 9.24 -5.07 -19.79
C LYS A 122 9.35 -3.85 -18.86
N THR A 123 8.75 -3.94 -17.67
CA THR A 123 8.76 -2.86 -16.69
C THR A 123 10.17 -2.59 -16.19
N LYS A 124 10.99 -3.63 -16.02
CA LYS A 124 12.41 -3.48 -15.66
C LYS A 124 13.16 -2.62 -16.68
N GLU A 125 13.03 -2.93 -17.97
CA GLU A 125 13.69 -2.18 -19.04
C GLU A 125 13.24 -0.71 -19.09
N GLU A 126 11.92 -0.48 -18.97
CA GLU A 126 11.34 0.87 -18.94
C GLU A 126 11.83 1.68 -17.73
N LEU A 127 11.87 1.07 -16.54
CA LEU A 127 12.37 1.72 -15.33
C LEU A 127 13.87 2.03 -15.43
N GLU A 128 14.68 1.15 -16.03
CA GLU A 128 16.09 1.42 -16.28
C GLU A 128 16.30 2.60 -17.25
N ALA A 129 15.50 2.69 -18.31
CA ALA A 129 15.54 3.82 -19.23
C ALA A 129 15.14 5.12 -18.52
N LEU A 130 14.01 5.12 -17.81
CA LEU A 130 13.51 6.29 -17.07
C LEU A 130 14.47 6.74 -15.97
N ARG A 131 15.17 5.83 -15.30
CA ARG A 131 16.19 6.21 -14.30
C ARG A 131 17.36 6.96 -14.95
N ARG A 132 17.68 6.68 -16.22
CA ARG A 132 18.78 7.33 -16.96
C ARG A 132 18.37 8.67 -17.58
N THR A 133 17.14 8.77 -18.10
CA THR A 133 16.72 9.88 -18.97
C THR A 133 15.47 10.61 -18.51
N GLY A 134 14.76 10.09 -17.51
CA GLY A 134 13.49 10.63 -17.05
C GLY A 134 13.64 11.72 -15.99
N GLU A 135 12.57 12.52 -15.84
CA GLU A 135 12.47 13.51 -14.77
C GLU A 135 12.01 12.88 -13.45
N ALA A 136 12.36 13.53 -12.33
CA ALA A 136 11.92 13.12 -11.01
C ALA A 136 10.39 13.21 -10.88
N ARG A 137 9.76 12.09 -10.53
CA ARG A 137 8.29 11.95 -10.44
C ARG A 137 7.89 11.07 -9.25
N GLY A 138 6.61 11.10 -8.89
CA GLY A 138 6.05 10.28 -7.81
C GLY A 138 5.94 11.01 -6.48
N MET A 139 5.78 10.24 -5.40
CA MET A 139 5.57 10.76 -4.05
C MET A 139 6.83 11.46 -3.54
N ARG A 140 6.66 12.66 -2.99
CA ARG A 140 7.72 13.38 -2.27
C ARG A 140 7.56 13.14 -0.77
N ALA A 141 8.67 12.94 -0.08
CA ALA A 141 8.67 13.00 1.37
C ALA A 141 8.22 14.41 1.81
N GLU A 142 7.25 14.48 2.71
CA GLU A 142 6.90 15.73 3.38
C GLU A 142 7.98 16.01 4.43
N SER A 143 8.56 17.22 4.38
CA SER A 143 9.40 17.73 5.46
C SER A 143 8.47 18.06 6.64
N ASP A 144 8.74 17.49 7.82
CA ASP A 144 8.11 17.94 9.07
C ASP A 144 8.34 19.45 9.29
#